data_AF-A0A820TC14-F1
#
_entry.id   AF-A0A820TC14-F1
#
_cell.length_a   1.000
_cell.length_b   1.000
_cell.length_c   1.000
_cell.angle_alpha   90.00
_cell.angle_beta   90.00
_cell.angle_gamma   90.00
#
_symmetry.space_group_name_H-M   'P 1'
#
loop_
_entity.id
_entity.type
_entity.pdbx_description
1 polymer ?
#
loop_
_entity_poly.entity_id
_entity_poly.type
_entity_poly.pdbx_seq_one_letter_code
_entity_poly.pdbx_strand_id
1 'polypeptide(L)' 'SDRRTQIAGYLYGVSPPESPQVKEIRCVVLPPQWGTHETVHLPNILPEHESFKDMEPLGWIHTQPDELPQLSSQDITTHA' A
#
# COMPACT_ATOMS: atom_id res chain seq x y z
N SER A 1 9.14 8.55 7.18
CA SER A 1 7.79 8.72 7.76
C SER A 1 7.82 9.88 8.73
N ASP A 2 6.68 10.53 8.94
CA ASP A 2 6.47 11.50 10.01
C ASP A 2 5.76 10.80 11.18
N ARG A 3 5.89 11.30 12.41
CA ARG A 3 5.27 10.67 13.60
C ARG A 3 3.78 11.00 13.74
N ARG A 4 3.28 11.99 13.00
CA ARG A 4 1.90 12.48 13.07
C ARG A 4 1.19 12.38 11.73
N THR A 5 1.92 12.45 10.62
CA THR A 5 1.34 12.34 9.27
C THR A 5 1.53 10.95 8.70
N GLN A 6 0.41 10.33 8.31
CA GLN A 6 0.42 9.04 7.61
C GLN A 6 1.01 9.18 6.20
N ILE A 7 1.79 8.18 5.80
CA ILE A 7 2.24 7.97 4.42
C ILE A 7 1.87 6.55 4.00
N ALA A 8 1.67 6.35 2.71
CA ALA A 8 1.31 5.08 2.11
C ALA A 8 2.16 4.71 0.88
N GLY A 9 2.14 3.44 0.53
CA GLY A 9 2.75 2.92 -0.68
C GLY A 9 1.97 1.74 -1.23
N TYR A 10 1.93 1.63 -2.57
CA TYR A 10 1.34 0.47 -3.23
C TYR A 10 2.32 -0.70 -3.23
N LEU A 11 1.81 -1.90 -2.94
CA LEU A 11 2.59 -3.12 -2.88
C LEU A 11 2.48 -3.86 -4.21
N TYR A 12 3.62 -4.25 -4.77
CA TYR A 12 3.70 -5.09 -5.95
C TYR A 12 4.56 -6.31 -5.65
N GLY A 13 4.14 -7.45 -6.20
CA GLY A 13 4.82 -8.70 -5.93
C GLY A 13 4.49 -9.80 -6.93
N VAL A 14 4.97 -11.00 -6.62
CA VAL A 14 4.71 -12.20 -7.43
C VAL A 14 4.55 -13.41 -6.51
N SER A 15 3.89 -14.45 -7.00
CA SER A 15 3.90 -15.77 -6.38
C SER A 15 5.08 -16.60 -6.87
N PRO A 16 5.86 -17.22 -5.96
CA PRO A 16 6.83 -18.23 -6.34
C PRO A 16 6.17 -19.40 -7.08
N PRO A 17 6.80 -19.97 -8.13
CA PRO A 17 6.23 -21.09 -8.89
C PRO A 17 5.93 -22.33 -8.02
N GLU A 18 6.72 -22.54 -6.97
CA GLU A 18 6.60 -23.69 -6.08
C GLU A 18 5.53 -23.49 -4.99
N SER A 19 5.05 -22.27 -4.77
CA SER A 19 4.13 -21.94 -3.69
C SER A 19 3.16 -20.83 -4.10
N PRO A 20 2.11 -21.16 -4.88
CA PRO A 20 1.15 -20.17 -5.39
C PRO A 20 0.32 -19.48 -4.28
N GLN A 21 0.31 -20.05 -3.07
CA GLN A 21 -0.38 -19.47 -1.90
C GLN A 21 0.41 -18.34 -1.24
N VAL A 22 1.72 -18.22 -1.54
CA VAL A 22 2.59 -17.18 -0.99
C VAL A 22 2.68 -16.03 -1.98
N LYS A 23 2.60 -14.80 -1.47
CA LYS A 23 2.79 -13.56 -2.23
C LYS A 23 4.02 -12.84 -1.71
N GLU A 24 5.08 -12.80 -2.51
CA GLU A 24 6.31 -12.09 -2.16
C GLU A 24 6.20 -10.63 -2.59
N ILE A 25 6.25 -9.71 -1.64
CA ILE A 25 6.32 -8.28 -1.93
C ILE A 25 7.74 -7.97 -2.44
N ARG A 26 7.84 -7.50 -3.67
CA ARG A 26 9.13 -7.16 -4.32
C ARG A 26 9.36 -5.66 -4.47
N CYS A 27 8.28 -4.88 -4.53
CA CYS A 27 8.39 -3.43 -4.66
C CYS A 27 7.30 -2.71 -3.86
N VAL A 28 7.68 -1.55 -3.34
CA VAL A 28 6.77 -0.57 -2.75
C VAL A 28 6.86 0.70 -3.57
N VAL A 29 5.74 1.13 -4.15
CA VAL A 29 5.66 2.34 -4.96
C VAL A 29 5.10 3.47 -4.12
N LEU A 30 5.81 4.60 -4.09
CA LEU A 30 5.40 5.80 -3.37
C LEU A 30 4.89 6.84 -4.38
N PRO A 31 3.57 6.88 -4.66
CA PRO A 31 3.00 7.91 -5.52
C PRO A 31 3.01 9.28 -4.82
N PRO A 32 2.82 10.38 -5.58
CA PRO A 32 2.57 11.70 -5.00
C PRO A 32 1.35 11.65 -4.10
N GLN A 33 1.50 12.02 -2.83
CA GLN A 33 0.47 11.86 -1.82
C GLN A 33 0.61 12.93 -0.73
N TRP A 34 -0.44 13.11 0.06
CA TRP A 34 -0.39 13.84 1.32
C TRP A 34 -1.24 13.11 2.35
N GLY A 35 -0.92 13.25 3.62
CA GLY A 35 -1.62 12.58 4.70
C GLY A 35 -2.02 13.51 5.81
N THR A 36 -2.96 13.05 6.61
CA THR A 36 -3.30 13.59 7.92
C THR A 36 -2.83 12.60 8.99
N HIS A 37 -3.28 12.76 10.23
CA HIS A 37 -3.02 11.78 11.29
C HIS A 37 -3.92 10.55 11.22
N GLU A 38 -5.07 10.64 10.54
CA GLU A 38 -6.07 9.56 10.46
C GLU A 38 -6.13 8.88 9.10
N THR A 39 -5.70 9.55 8.03
CA THR A 39 -5.85 9.02 6.67
C THR A 39 -4.79 9.56 5.71
N VAL A 40 -4.67 8.90 4.57
CA VAL A 40 -3.77 9.26 3.47
C VAL A 40 -4.59 9.51 2.21
N HIS A 41 -4.19 10.51 1.44
CA HIS A 41 -4.80 10.85 0.17
C HIS A 41 -3.85 10.44 -0.96
N LEU A 42 -4.26 9.42 -1.69
CA LEU A 42 -3.55 8.85 -2.85
C LEU A 42 -4.24 9.30 -4.15
N PRO A 43 -3.50 9.39 -5.26
CA PRO A 43 -4.09 9.63 -6.57
C PRO A 43 -4.82 8.38 -7.06
N ASN A 44 -5.95 8.56 -7.75
CA ASN A 44 -6.75 7.45 -8.30
C ASN A 44 -6.04 6.70 -9.44
N ILE A 45 -4.94 7.25 -9.96
CA ILE A 45 -4.18 6.65 -11.05
C ILE A 45 -3.11 5.75 -10.43
N LEU A 46 -3.20 4.45 -10.74
CA LEU A 46 -2.18 3.50 -10.33
C LEU A 46 -0.86 3.78 -11.07
N PRO A 47 0.29 3.68 -10.38
CA PRO A 47 1.58 3.85 -11.03
C PRO A 47 1.81 2.79 -12.11
N GLU A 48 2.10 3.24 -13.33
CA GLU A 48 2.50 2.37 -14.43
C GLU A 48 4.00 2.56 -14.69
N HIS A 49 4.76 1.46 -14.66
CA HIS A 49 6.17 1.45 -15.02
C HIS A 49 6.56 0.08 -15.56
N GLU A 50 7.50 0.03 -16.50
CA GLU A 50 7.92 -1.24 -17.13
C GLU A 50 8.48 -2.24 -16.11
N SER A 51 9.07 -1.76 -15.01
CA SER A 51 9.57 -2.63 -13.94
C SER A 51 8.47 -3.41 -13.21
N PHE A 52 7.20 -2.98 -13.29
CA PHE A 52 6.05 -3.64 -12.64
C PHE A 52 5.27 -4.57 -13.56
N LYS A 53 5.68 -4.70 -14.84
CA LYS A 53 4.89 -5.39 -15.87
C LYS A 53 4.67 -6.88 -15.58
N ASP A 54 5.61 -7.51 -14.88
CA ASP A 54 5.56 -8.93 -14.49
C ASP A 54 5.07 -9.13 -13.05
N MET A 55 4.65 -8.05 -12.36
CA MET A 55 4.20 -8.08 -10.97
C MET A 55 2.70 -7.83 -10.86
N GLU A 56 2.08 -8.45 -9.87
CA GLU A 56 0.67 -8.21 -9.55
C GLU A 56 0.55 -7.18 -8.40
N PRO A 57 -0.51 -6.35 -8.40
CA PRO A 57 -0.78 -5.46 -7.28
C PRO A 57 -1.26 -6.29 -6.07
N LEU A 58 -0.58 -6.12 -4.93
CA LEU A 58 -0.87 -6.81 -3.66
C LEU A 58 -1.58 -5.92 -2.65
N GLY A 59 -2.02 -4.73 -3.06
CA GLY A 59 -2.69 -3.74 -2.22
C GLY A 59 -1.79 -2.57 -1.85
N TRP A 60 -1.90 -2.09 -0.61
CA TRP A 60 -1.18 -0.92 -0.13
C TRP A 60 -0.77 -1.11 1.33
N ILE A 61 0.23 -0.34 1.75
CA ILE A 61 0.70 -0.25 3.14
C ILE A 61 0.70 1.22 3.54
N HIS A 62 0.40 1.53 4.80
CA HIS A 62 0.52 2.88 5.34
C HIS A 62 1.05 2.86 6.77
N THR A 63 1.61 3.98 7.20
CA THR A 63 2.04 4.19 8.58
C THR A 63 0.87 4.69 9.42
N GLN A 64 0.70 4.16 10.62
CA GLN A 64 -0.31 4.60 11.58
C GLN A 64 0.38 5.17 12.85
N PRO A 65 -0.03 6.35 13.36
CA PRO A 65 0.60 6.97 14.53
C PRO A 65 0.40 6.15 15.82
N ASP A 66 -0.81 5.64 16.01
CA ASP A 66 -1.22 4.84 17.16
C ASP A 66 -1.57 3.42 16.71
N GLU A 67 -1.20 2.41 17.49
CA GLU A 67 -1.60 1.04 17.21
C GLU A 67 -3.08 0.85 17.57
N LEU A 68 -3.89 0.44 16.59
CA LEU A 68 -5.31 0.15 16.79
C LEU A 68 -5.51 -1.36 16.87
N PRO A 69 -6.41 -1.85 17.74
CA PRO A 69 -6.68 -3.30 17.86
C PRO A 69 -7.43 -3.87 16.64
N GLN A 70 -7.90 -3.01 15.74
CA GLN A 70 -8.68 -3.36 14.56
C GLN A 70 -8.34 -2.39 13.42
N LEU A 71 -8.68 -2.80 12.19
CA LEU A 71 -8.58 -1.94 11.00
C LEU A 71 -9.46 -0.71 11.17
N SER A 72 -8.94 0.47 10.78
CA SER A 72 -9.74 1.69 10.84
C SER A 72 -10.84 1.66 9.77
N SER A 73 -11.95 2.35 10.04
CA SER A 73 -13.03 2.53 9.05
C SER A 73 -12.54 3.23 7.78
N GLN A 74 -11.56 4.12 7.92
CA GLN A 74 -10.93 4.86 6.84
C GLN A 74 -10.15 3.90 5.93
N ASP A 75 -9.43 2.93 6.48
CA ASP A 75 -8.69 1.94 5.69
C ASP A 75 -9.63 1.02 4.92
N ILE A 76 -10.72 0.58 5.54
CA ILE A 76 -11.76 -0.23 4.89
C ILE A 76 -12.36 0.54 3.71
N THR A 77 -12.67 1.83 3.91
CA THR A 77 -13.26 2.68 2.88
C THR A 77 -12.27 2.99 1.75
N THR A 78 -10.98 3.12 2.06
CA THR A 78 -9.94 3.42 1.06
C THR A 78 -9.59 2.20 0.22
N HIS A 79 -9.73 1.00 0.79
CA HIS A 79 -9.50 -0.25 0.09
C HIS A 79 -10.71 -0.72 -0.73
N ALA A 80 -11.93 -0.33 -0.36
CA ALA A 80 -13.17 -0.70 -1.04
C ALA A 80 -13.32 -0.05 -2.42
#